data_AF-A0AB36G9P0-F1
#
_entry.id   AF-A0AB36G9P0-F1
#
_cell.length_a   1.000
_cell.length_b   1.000
_cell.length_c   1.000
_cell.angle_alpha   90.00
_cell.angle_beta   90.00
_cell.angle_gamma   90.00
#
_symmetry.space_group_name_H-M   'P 1'
#
loop_
_entity.id
_entity.type
_entity.pdbx_description
1 polymer ?
#
loop_
_entity_poly.entity_id
_entity_poly.type
_entity_poly.pdbx_seq_one_letter_code
_entity_poly.pdbx_strand_id
1 'polypeptide(L)'
;MLNWKKIQELNLKEVAAKTQIELDFLEALVEKNFAVLSRFNVKGFVKILSREYELDFSDFNEEYEAYLNENNPTPQTKSKMITPKLDAYSQKSSNAWPFLIVLIVLVIIGSGIYYFDTLKTFFKDEQNNTSATVIDIIGQAQENLKSLSGNNVVVIDNNKAQETNQTESVLPSQNTSLQENDKNISIENNISENNTTLLDEEKNTQIQEDTNTLKTDSLKEAHFKTSTKIWIGLIDLKSLKKTSFVKEKDFNISLDKDQLILTGAAALTMFDQENKEQKFPVGISKRFLIKDGKITSISAAEFVKLNKGKEW
;
A
#
# COMPACT_ATOMS: atom_id res chain seq x y z
N MET A 1 18.16 -30.46 4.27
CA MET A 1 18.88 -29.58 3.34
C MET A 1 20.23 -30.21 3.03
N LEU A 2 20.71 -30.01 1.81
CA LEU A 2 21.99 -30.52 1.33
C LEU A 2 23.13 -29.58 1.76
N ASN A 3 24.34 -30.08 1.99
CA ASN A 3 25.46 -29.20 2.37
C ASN A 3 25.80 -28.22 1.22
N TRP A 4 26.11 -26.95 1.54
CA TRP A 4 26.42 -25.91 0.56
C TRP A 4 27.52 -26.29 -0.44
N LYS A 5 28.46 -27.17 -0.05
CA LYS A 5 29.54 -27.66 -0.93
C LYS A 5 29.03 -28.31 -2.21
N LYS A 6 27.79 -28.80 -2.25
CA LYS A 6 27.19 -29.29 -3.50
C LYS A 6 27.15 -28.26 -4.62
N ILE A 7 27.24 -26.96 -4.30
CA ILE A 7 27.35 -25.92 -5.33
C ILE A 7 28.61 -26.08 -6.21
N GLN A 8 29.66 -26.74 -5.71
CA GLN A 8 30.89 -27.02 -6.44
C GLN A 8 30.69 -28.05 -7.57
N GLU A 9 29.64 -28.87 -7.47
CA GLU A 9 29.29 -29.89 -8.46
C GLU A 9 28.35 -29.33 -9.56
N LEU A 10 27.85 -28.11 -9.39
CA LEU A 10 26.92 -27.47 -10.32
C LEU A 10 27.67 -26.65 -11.37
N ASN A 11 27.02 -26.45 -12.52
CA ASN A 11 27.50 -25.49 -13.52
C ASN A 11 27.23 -24.06 -13.04
N LEU A 12 28.28 -23.36 -12.58
CA LEU A 12 28.13 -22.01 -12.02
C LEU A 12 27.52 -20.99 -13.00
N LYS A 13 27.69 -21.18 -14.32
CA LYS A 13 27.05 -20.30 -15.32
C LYS A 13 25.54 -20.49 -15.38
N GLU A 14 25.06 -21.72 -15.24
CA GLU A 14 23.62 -22.01 -15.14
C GLU A 14 23.05 -21.52 -13.82
N VAL A 15 23.82 -21.66 -12.73
CA VAL A 15 23.46 -21.11 -11.42
C VAL A 15 23.32 -19.59 -11.49
N ALA A 16 24.29 -18.89 -12.09
CA ALA A 16 24.23 -17.44 -12.30
C ALA A 16 23.00 -17.04 -13.14
N ALA A 17 22.75 -17.74 -14.26
CA ALA A 17 21.61 -17.46 -15.12
C ALA A 17 20.26 -17.67 -14.41
N LYS A 18 20.12 -18.73 -13.63
CA LYS A 18 18.89 -19.06 -12.88
C LYS A 18 18.65 -18.11 -11.71
N THR A 19 19.69 -17.78 -10.95
CA THR A 19 19.57 -17.02 -9.69
C THR A 19 19.80 -15.53 -9.83
N GLN A 20 20.32 -15.08 -10.98
CA GLN A 20 20.80 -13.71 -11.22
C GLN A 20 21.91 -13.27 -10.27
N ILE A 21 22.59 -14.21 -9.62
CA ILE A 21 23.77 -13.94 -8.83
C ILE A 21 24.97 -13.85 -9.78
N GLU A 22 25.84 -12.87 -9.55
CA GLU A 22 27.03 -12.65 -10.36
C GLU A 22 27.97 -13.87 -10.31
N LEU A 23 28.59 -14.19 -11.45
CA LEU A 23 29.48 -15.36 -11.56
C LEU A 23 30.68 -15.22 -10.61
N ASP A 24 31.26 -14.03 -10.53
CA ASP A 24 32.37 -13.70 -9.62
C ASP A 24 32.05 -14.03 -8.15
N PHE A 25 30.80 -13.83 -7.72
CA PHE A 25 30.38 -14.21 -6.38
C PHE A 25 30.36 -15.73 -6.21
N LEU A 26 29.83 -16.47 -7.19
CA LEU A 26 29.73 -17.93 -7.14
C LEU A 26 31.11 -18.59 -7.17
N GLU A 27 32.04 -18.07 -7.97
CA GLU A 27 33.44 -18.50 -8.00
C GLU A 27 34.10 -18.24 -6.64
N ALA A 28 33.99 -17.02 -6.11
CA ALA A 28 34.53 -16.68 -4.79
C ALA A 28 33.91 -17.52 -3.65
N LEU A 29 32.63 -17.89 -3.77
CA LEU A 29 31.94 -18.77 -2.82
C LEU A 29 32.52 -20.18 -2.83
N VAL A 30 32.72 -20.76 -4.02
CA VAL A 30 33.31 -22.09 -4.21
C VAL A 30 34.75 -22.16 -3.69
N GLU A 31 35.51 -21.09 -3.93
CA GLU A 31 36.91 -20.95 -3.48
C GLU A 31 37.06 -20.53 -2.02
N LYS A 32 35.96 -20.20 -1.32
CA LYS A 32 35.96 -19.56 0.00
C LYS A 32 36.86 -18.30 0.06
N ASN A 33 36.87 -17.53 -1.02
CA ASN A 33 37.60 -16.27 -1.07
C ASN A 33 36.84 -15.16 -0.32
N PHE A 34 36.92 -15.18 1.02
CA PHE A 34 36.17 -14.27 1.88
C PHE A 34 36.50 -12.79 1.66
N ALA A 35 37.74 -12.49 1.23
CA ALA A 35 38.15 -11.15 0.87
C ALA A 35 37.35 -10.60 -0.34
N VAL A 36 37.16 -11.41 -1.37
CA VAL A 36 36.32 -11.05 -2.53
C VAL A 36 34.85 -11.03 -2.15
N LEU A 37 34.38 -12.04 -1.40
CA LEU A 37 32.98 -12.14 -0.95
C LEU A 37 32.53 -10.94 -0.13
N SER A 38 33.42 -10.34 0.67
CA SER A 38 33.12 -9.14 1.49
C SER A 38 32.63 -7.92 0.68
N ARG A 39 32.83 -7.92 -0.63
CA ARG A 39 32.34 -6.87 -1.54
C ARG A 39 30.88 -7.06 -1.94
N PHE A 40 30.31 -8.25 -1.74
CA PHE A 40 28.96 -8.62 -2.18
C PHE A 40 27.96 -8.65 -1.02
N ASN A 41 26.67 -8.73 -1.35
CA ASN A 41 25.62 -9.02 -0.37
C ASN A 41 25.56 -10.53 -0.07
N VAL A 42 26.59 -11.05 0.61
CA VAL A 42 26.76 -12.49 0.87
C VAL A 42 25.51 -13.10 1.50
N LYS A 43 24.97 -12.47 2.55
CA LYS A 43 23.77 -12.95 3.25
C LYS A 43 22.53 -13.03 2.34
N GLY A 44 22.39 -12.09 1.40
CA GLY A 44 21.30 -12.10 0.43
C GLY A 44 21.44 -13.23 -0.59
N PHE A 45 22.63 -13.34 -1.19
CA PHE A 45 22.89 -14.35 -2.21
C PHE A 45 22.87 -15.78 -1.66
N VAL A 46 23.41 -16.00 -0.45
CA VAL A 46 23.31 -17.28 0.26
C VAL A 46 21.85 -17.69 0.48
N LYS A 47 20.96 -16.76 0.84
CA LYS A 47 19.52 -17.07 1.00
C LYS A 47 18.87 -17.48 -0.32
N ILE A 48 19.24 -16.85 -1.43
CA ILE A 48 18.74 -17.23 -2.75
C ILE A 48 19.23 -18.64 -3.08
N LEU A 49 20.52 -18.93 -2.93
CA LEU A 49 21.08 -20.25 -3.21
C LEU A 49 20.46 -21.34 -2.32
N SER A 50 20.24 -21.05 -1.04
CA SER A 50 19.57 -21.97 -0.10
C SER A 50 18.16 -22.33 -0.56
N ARG A 51 17.38 -21.35 -1.04
CA ARG A 51 16.02 -21.57 -1.54
C ARG A 51 15.98 -22.30 -2.88
N GLU A 52 16.84 -21.93 -3.82
CA GLU A 52 16.79 -22.44 -5.21
C GLU A 52 17.39 -23.84 -5.39
N TYR A 53 18.24 -24.27 -4.45
CA TYR A 53 18.97 -25.54 -4.51
C TYR A 53 18.87 -26.37 -3.21
N GLU A 54 18.05 -25.95 -2.25
CA GLU A 54 17.85 -26.61 -0.94
C GLU A 54 19.15 -26.84 -0.16
N LEU A 55 20.09 -25.89 -0.29
CA LEU A 55 21.41 -25.94 0.32
C LEU A 55 21.41 -25.29 1.71
N ASP A 56 22.14 -25.91 2.63
CA ASP A 56 22.43 -25.41 3.97
C ASP A 56 23.82 -24.77 4.00
N PHE A 57 23.84 -23.49 4.36
CA PHE A 57 25.02 -22.63 4.44
C PHE A 57 25.41 -22.29 5.89
N SER A 58 24.86 -22.99 6.89
CA SER A 58 25.12 -22.69 8.31
C SER A 58 26.63 -22.64 8.61
N ASP A 59 27.37 -23.70 8.29
CA ASP A 59 28.83 -23.77 8.49
C ASP A 59 29.58 -22.68 7.72
N PHE A 60 29.18 -22.42 6.46
CA PHE A 60 29.80 -21.39 5.63
C PHE A 60 29.61 -19.99 6.24
N ASN A 61 28.42 -19.69 6.74
CA ASN A 61 28.13 -18.41 7.37
C ASN A 61 28.94 -18.23 8.65
N GLU A 62 29.11 -19.28 9.45
CA GLU A 62 29.95 -19.23 10.65
C GLU A 62 31.41 -18.89 10.29
N GLU A 63 31.99 -19.57 9.30
CA GLU A 63 33.35 -19.28 8.83
C GLU A 63 33.48 -17.85 8.26
N TYR A 64 32.48 -17.40 7.50
CA TYR A 64 32.48 -16.07 6.91
C TYR A 64 32.38 -14.96 7.98
N GLU A 65 31.51 -15.13 8.98
CA GLU A 65 31.39 -14.19 10.10
C GLU A 65 32.68 -14.15 10.95
N ALA A 66 33.34 -15.30 11.16
CA ALA A 66 34.65 -15.35 11.81
C ALA A 66 35.68 -14.51 11.04
N TYR A 67 35.75 -14.66 9.71
CA TYR A 67 36.62 -13.85 8.86
C TYR A 67 36.32 -12.34 8.98
N LEU A 68 35.05 -11.94 8.99
CA LEU A 68 34.66 -10.52 9.12
C LEU A 68 35.12 -9.92 10.45
N ASN A 69 34.97 -10.68 11.54
CA ASN A 69 35.36 -10.24 12.89
C ASN A 69 36.87 -10.04 13.01
N GLU A 70 37.67 -10.92 12.40
CA GLU A 70 39.13 -10.84 12.46
C GLU A 70 39.71 -9.75 11.55
N ASN A 71 39.13 -9.55 10.37
CA ASN A 71 39.75 -8.75 9.33
C ASN A 71 39.17 -7.33 9.20
N ASN A 72 38.07 -7.02 9.91
CA ASN A 72 37.32 -5.76 9.81
C ASN A 72 37.33 -5.19 8.37
N PRO A 73 36.95 -5.99 7.35
CA PRO A 73 36.99 -5.49 5.99
C PRO A 73 36.02 -4.31 5.91
N THR A 74 36.57 -3.09 5.80
CA THR A 74 35.77 -1.89 5.59
C THR A 74 34.84 -2.18 4.43
N PRO A 75 33.51 -2.07 4.59
CA PRO A 75 32.57 -2.38 3.52
C PRO A 75 32.85 -1.44 2.35
N GLN A 76 33.52 -1.96 1.32
CA GLN A 76 33.82 -1.22 0.10
C GLN A 76 32.60 -1.05 -0.79
N THR A 77 31.48 -1.67 -0.44
CA THR A 77 30.17 -1.23 -0.89
C THR A 77 29.80 0.00 -0.08
N LYS A 78 30.05 1.18 -0.67
CA LYS A 78 29.07 2.26 -0.58
C LYS A 78 27.76 1.61 -1.02
N SER A 79 27.01 1.07 -0.06
CA SER A 79 25.62 0.75 -0.27
C SER A 79 25.04 2.07 -0.72
N LYS A 80 24.86 2.23 -2.03
CA LYS A 80 23.98 3.24 -2.56
C LYS A 80 22.65 2.79 -2.02
N MET A 81 22.34 3.24 -0.81
CA MET A 81 21.07 3.07 -0.17
C MET A 81 20.13 3.75 -1.15
N ILE A 82 19.57 2.96 -2.06
CA ILE A 82 18.40 3.37 -2.80
C ILE A 82 17.35 3.37 -1.71
N THR A 83 17.24 4.49 -0.99
CA THR A 83 16.00 4.84 -0.32
C THR A 83 14.99 4.99 -1.44
N PRO A 84 14.10 4.01 -1.68
CA PRO A 84 12.98 4.29 -2.55
C PRO A 84 12.29 5.53 -1.98
N LYS A 85 12.02 6.53 -2.83
CA LYS A 85 11.12 7.59 -2.43
C LYS A 85 9.79 6.92 -2.15
N LEU A 86 9.41 6.84 -0.87
CA LEU A 86 8.16 6.24 -0.41
C LEU A 86 6.97 7.16 -0.72
N ASP A 87 6.96 7.82 -1.88
CA ASP A 87 5.93 8.79 -2.27
C ASP A 87 4.55 8.11 -2.49
N ALA A 88 4.49 6.77 -2.45
CA ALA A 88 3.26 5.98 -2.56
C ALA A 88 2.83 5.26 -1.27
N TYR A 89 3.53 5.49 -0.15
CA TYR A 89 3.15 4.91 1.15
C TYR A 89 3.35 5.95 2.25
N SER A 90 2.59 7.05 2.19
CA SER A 90 2.32 7.82 3.39
C SER A 90 1.46 6.94 4.30
N GLN A 91 2.09 6.23 5.24
CA GLN A 91 1.35 5.81 6.42
C GLN A 91 0.80 7.09 7.03
N LYS A 92 -0.54 7.19 7.08
CA LYS A 92 -1.25 8.27 7.76
C LYS A 92 -0.63 8.37 9.15
N SER A 93 0.21 9.38 9.38
CA SER A 93 0.81 9.60 10.69
C SER A 93 -0.34 9.78 11.66
N SER A 94 -0.48 8.85 12.59
CA SER A 94 -1.45 8.99 13.66
C SER A 94 -1.00 10.19 14.50
N ASN A 95 -1.60 11.35 14.22
CA ASN A 95 -1.37 12.52 15.06
C ASN A 95 -1.82 12.13 16.47
N ALA A 96 -0.86 11.99 17.38
CA ALA A 96 -1.09 11.73 18.80
C ALA A 96 -1.65 12.95 19.55
N TRP A 97 -1.80 14.08 18.85
CA TRP A 97 -2.33 15.34 19.36
C TRP A 97 -3.69 15.20 20.08
N PRO A 98 -4.72 14.52 19.53
CA PRO A 98 -5.96 14.24 20.26
C PRO A 98 -5.75 13.50 21.59
N PHE A 99 -4.80 12.56 21.68
CA PHE A 99 -4.53 11.86 22.95
C PHE A 99 -3.90 12.79 24.00
N LEU A 100 -3.03 13.71 23.57
CA LEU A 100 -2.44 14.71 24.44
C LEU A 100 -3.50 15.69 24.97
N ILE A 101 -4.47 16.08 24.14
CA ILE A 101 -5.63 16.89 24.57
C ILE A 101 -6.46 16.14 25.61
N VAL A 102 -6.77 14.86 25.38
CA VAL A 102 -7.53 14.04 26.35
C VAL A 102 -6.80 13.92 27.68
N LEU A 103 -5.47 13.73 27.67
CA LEU A 103 -4.66 13.68 28.88
C LEU A 103 -4.70 15.01 29.66
N ILE A 104 -4.58 16.14 28.96
CA ILE A 104 -4.67 17.47 29.58
C ILE A 104 -6.05 17.69 30.24
N VAL A 105 -7.13 17.32 29.55
CA VAL A 105 -8.49 17.44 30.10
C VAL A 105 -8.64 16.60 31.38
N LEU A 106 -8.08 15.39 31.41
CA LEU A 106 -8.12 14.51 32.58
C LEU A 106 -7.36 15.10 33.77
N VAL A 107 -6.20 15.74 33.52
CA VAL A 107 -5.42 16.44 34.55
C VAL A 107 -6.17 17.67 35.08
N ILE A 108 -6.85 18.43 34.21
CA ILE A 108 -7.65 19.60 34.62
C ILE A 108 -8.84 19.17 35.47
N ILE A 109 -9.54 18.09 35.10
CA ILE A 109 -10.67 17.57 35.88
C ILE A 109 -10.17 17.07 37.24
N GLY A 110 -9.10 16.27 37.27
CA GLY A 110 -8.51 15.78 38.52
C GLY A 110 -8.04 16.91 39.44
N SER A 111 -7.38 17.93 38.87
CA SER A 111 -6.96 19.12 39.61
C SER A 111 -8.16 19.95 40.08
N GLY A 112 -9.20 20.07 39.27
CA GLY A 112 -10.44 20.78 39.61
C GLY A 112 -11.20 20.12 40.76
N ILE A 113 -11.20 18.78 40.85
CA ILE A 113 -11.75 18.05 42.00
C ILE A 113 -10.89 18.28 43.25
N TYR A 114 -9.56 18.18 43.12
CA TYR A 114 -8.64 18.35 44.26
C TYR A 114 -8.68 19.76 44.86
N TYR A 115 -8.74 20.79 44.00
CA TYR A 115 -8.81 22.20 44.42
C TYR A 115 -10.24 22.75 44.46
N PHE A 116 -11.27 21.91 44.44
CA PHE A 116 -12.67 22.32 44.32
C PHE A 116 -13.11 23.27 45.44
N ASP A 117 -12.71 22.98 46.68
CA ASP A 117 -13.06 23.81 47.84
C ASP A 117 -12.36 25.18 47.81
N THR A 118 -11.13 25.25 47.30
CA THR A 118 -10.40 26.51 47.11
C THR A 118 -10.96 27.31 45.91
N LEU A 119 -11.31 26.66 44.80
CA LEU A 119 -11.94 27.35 43.68
C LEU A 119 -13.31 27.94 44.07
N LYS A 120 -14.10 27.21 44.87
CA LYS A 120 -15.40 27.70 45.36
C LYS A 120 -15.30 29.02 46.13
N THR A 121 -14.21 29.29 46.83
CA THR A 121 -14.03 30.57 47.53
C THR A 121 -13.75 31.71 46.55
N PHE A 122 -12.99 31.46 45.47
CA PHE A 122 -12.75 32.47 44.42
C PHE A 122 -14.00 32.81 43.60
N PHE A 123 -14.90 31.84 43.35
CA PHE A 123 -16.16 32.09 42.64
C PHE A 123 -17.32 32.55 43.54
N LYS A 124 -17.11 32.64 44.87
CA LYS A 124 -18.12 33.13 45.81
C LYS A 124 -18.03 34.63 46.09
N ASP A 125 -17.02 35.32 45.57
CA ASP A 125 -16.78 36.76 45.83
C ASP A 125 -17.26 37.69 44.70
N GLU A 126 -18.16 37.23 43.83
CA GLU A 126 -18.69 38.02 42.71
C GLU A 126 -20.22 38.16 42.73
N GLN A 127 -20.77 38.51 43.90
CA GLN A 127 -22.16 38.96 44.03
C GLN A 127 -22.33 40.25 44.84
N ASN A 128 -21.25 41.01 45.06
CA ASN A 128 -21.30 42.29 45.75
C ASN A 128 -20.22 43.23 45.23
N ASN A 129 -20.33 43.59 43.95
CA ASN A 129 -19.78 44.82 43.42
C ASN A 129 -20.86 45.51 42.58
N THR A 130 -21.49 46.47 43.23
CA THR A 130 -22.52 47.41 42.75
C THR A 130 -22.12 48.04 41.42
N SER A 131 -22.94 47.84 40.39
CA SER A 131 -22.86 48.61 39.15
C SER A 131 -23.50 49.98 39.27
N ALA A 132 -22.88 50.92 38.56
CA ALA A 132 -23.44 52.13 37.95
C ALA A 132 -23.71 53.30 38.91
N THR A 133 -23.45 54.55 38.56
CA THR A 133 -24.13 55.29 37.47
C THR A 133 -25.67 55.18 37.52
N VAL A 134 -26.22 54.51 38.54
CA VAL A 134 -27.65 54.29 38.84
C VAL A 134 -28.07 55.06 40.10
N ILE A 135 -27.12 55.61 40.87
CA ILE A 135 -27.42 56.46 42.04
C ILE A 135 -28.16 57.75 41.61
N ASP A 136 -27.90 58.28 40.41
CA ASP A 136 -28.57 59.50 39.92
C ASP A 136 -29.98 59.23 39.34
N ILE A 137 -30.25 57.99 38.90
CA ILE A 137 -31.56 57.61 38.34
C ILE A 137 -32.55 57.23 39.46
N ILE A 138 -32.07 56.61 40.55
CA ILE A 138 -32.92 56.25 41.70
C ILE A 138 -33.36 57.49 42.49
N GLY A 139 -32.51 58.52 42.59
CA GLY A 139 -32.87 59.80 43.22
C GLY A 139 -34.02 60.51 42.50
N GLN A 140 -33.94 60.59 41.17
CA GLN A 140 -34.99 61.22 40.34
C GLN A 140 -36.27 60.38 40.24
N ALA A 141 -36.19 59.05 40.34
CA ALA A 141 -37.39 58.19 40.39
C ALA A 141 -38.14 58.29 41.73
N GLN A 142 -37.44 58.50 42.85
CA GLN A 142 -38.08 58.56 44.17
C GLN A 142 -38.92 59.84 44.38
N GLU A 143 -38.54 60.98 43.78
CA GLU A 143 -39.37 62.19 43.79
C GLU A 143 -40.65 62.03 42.96
N ASN A 144 -40.56 61.36 41.81
CA ASN A 144 -41.69 61.15 40.89
C ASN A 144 -42.67 60.04 41.34
N LEU A 145 -42.27 59.16 42.27
CA LEU A 145 -43.14 58.09 42.79
C LEU A 145 -43.96 58.48 44.03
N LYS A 146 -43.56 59.52 44.79
CA LYS A 146 -44.42 60.03 45.88
C LYS A 146 -45.62 60.83 45.39
N SER A 147 -45.60 61.31 44.14
CA SER A 147 -46.73 62.01 43.52
C SER A 147 -47.86 61.11 43.02
N LEU A 148 -47.75 59.78 43.16
CA LEU A 148 -48.83 58.82 42.88
C LEU A 148 -49.27 58.08 44.14
N SER A 149 -49.65 58.85 45.15
CA SER A 149 -50.55 58.40 46.21
C SER A 149 -51.97 58.27 45.62
N GLY A 150 -52.40 57.06 45.28
CA GLY A 150 -53.78 56.81 44.89
C GLY A 150 -54.04 55.52 44.12
N ASN A 151 -54.36 54.46 44.87
CA ASN A 151 -55.26 53.36 44.50
C ASN A 151 -54.78 52.23 43.55
N ASN A 152 -54.56 51.07 44.19
CA ASN A 152 -55.04 49.70 43.90
C ASN A 152 -54.64 48.89 42.64
N VAL A 153 -54.40 47.60 42.95
CA VAL A 153 -54.48 46.35 42.12
C VAL A 153 -53.16 45.94 41.43
N VAL A 154 -52.37 45.02 42.02
CA VAL A 154 -52.40 43.53 41.95
C VAL A 154 -52.02 42.97 40.58
N VAL A 155 -50.86 42.28 40.50
CA VAL A 155 -50.61 40.94 39.91
C VAL A 155 -49.25 40.47 40.47
N ILE A 156 -49.19 39.63 41.51
CA ILE A 156 -49.11 38.15 41.53
C ILE A 156 -47.84 37.57 40.89
N ASP A 157 -47.25 36.70 41.69
CA ASP A 157 -45.84 36.42 41.88
C ASP A 157 -45.38 35.12 41.19
N ASN A 158 -44.07 34.99 41.19
CA ASN A 158 -43.22 34.06 40.47
C ASN A 158 -43.21 32.61 40.99
N ASN A 159 -43.03 31.69 40.05
CA ASN A 159 -42.12 30.52 40.03
C ASN A 159 -42.06 29.54 41.22
N LYS A 160 -42.30 28.24 40.93
CA LYS A 160 -41.25 27.20 40.97
C LYS A 160 -41.73 25.80 40.55
N ALA A 161 -40.78 25.10 39.93
CA ALA A 161 -40.51 23.66 40.04
C ALA A 161 -41.42 22.64 39.34
N GLN A 162 -40.72 21.59 38.90
CA GLN A 162 -41.11 20.42 38.13
C GLN A 162 -42.32 19.68 38.71
N GLU A 163 -43.15 19.10 37.83
CA GLU A 163 -43.46 17.68 37.81
C GLU A 163 -44.45 17.31 36.68
N THR A 164 -44.40 16.02 36.31
CA THR A 164 -45.46 15.14 35.79
C THR A 164 -45.94 15.16 34.32
N ASN A 165 -46.06 13.91 33.82
CA ASN A 165 -47.06 13.33 32.90
C ASN A 165 -46.91 13.61 31.39
N GLN A 166 -46.58 12.59 30.58
CA GLN A 166 -47.42 11.47 30.04
C GLN A 166 -48.22 11.85 28.78
N THR A 167 -48.04 11.02 27.73
CA THR A 167 -48.96 10.74 26.57
C THR A 167 -49.23 11.90 25.61
N GLU A 168 -49.25 11.77 24.28
CA GLU A 168 -49.92 10.81 23.36
C GLU A 168 -49.16 10.85 22.00
N SER A 169 -49.06 9.80 21.19
CA SER A 169 -50.15 9.39 20.32
C SER A 169 -49.90 8.00 19.68
N VAL A 170 -51.03 7.32 19.53
CA VAL A 170 -51.40 5.97 19.08
C VAL A 170 -50.94 5.62 17.65
N LEU A 171 -50.38 4.41 17.44
CA LEU A 171 -51.03 3.28 16.72
C LEU A 171 -50.07 2.05 16.61
N PRO A 172 -50.50 0.82 16.96
CA PRO A 172 -49.65 -0.38 17.02
C PRO A 172 -49.89 -1.44 15.92
N SER A 173 -48.97 -2.42 15.90
CA SER A 173 -49.09 -3.83 15.47
C SER A 173 -48.19 -4.17 14.25
N GLN A 174 -47.04 -4.86 14.34
CA GLN A 174 -46.66 -6.11 15.02
C GLN A 174 -47.07 -7.37 14.24
N ASN A 175 -46.10 -8.02 13.60
CA ASN A 175 -45.76 -9.46 13.74
C ASN A 175 -44.60 -9.83 12.77
N THR A 176 -43.40 -10.15 13.28
CA THR A 176 -42.92 -11.47 13.79
C THR A 176 -42.80 -12.47 12.63
N SER A 177 -41.60 -12.96 12.28
CA SER A 177 -41.00 -14.18 12.88
C SER A 177 -40.11 -14.79 11.76
N LEU A 178 -38.95 -15.41 11.90
CA LEU A 178 -38.03 -15.77 12.98
C LEU A 178 -36.76 -16.35 12.29
N GLN A 179 -35.57 -16.08 12.86
CA GLN A 179 -34.51 -17.02 13.26
C GLN A 179 -34.08 -18.20 12.35
N GLU A 180 -32.84 -18.69 12.31
CA GLU A 180 -31.52 -18.35 12.87
C GLU A 180 -30.55 -19.43 12.33
N ASN A 181 -29.25 -19.14 12.42
CA ASN A 181 -28.16 -20.07 12.69
C ASN A 181 -27.47 -20.94 11.60
N ASP A 182 -26.18 -20.62 11.44
CA ASP A 182 -24.99 -21.48 11.69
C ASP A 182 -24.79 -22.80 10.92
N LYS A 183 -23.76 -22.85 10.05
CA LYS A 183 -22.46 -23.56 10.32
C LYS A 183 -21.58 -23.73 9.07
N ASN A 184 -20.30 -23.44 9.28
CA ASN A 184 -19.05 -24.12 8.87
C ASN A 184 -19.10 -25.34 7.93
N ILE A 185 -18.11 -25.46 7.02
CA ILE A 185 -17.35 -26.67 6.57
C ILE A 185 -16.33 -26.18 5.51
N SER A 186 -15.02 -26.18 5.76
CA SER A 186 -14.01 -27.25 5.69
C SER A 186 -13.32 -27.41 4.34
N ILE A 187 -11.99 -27.47 4.41
CA ILE A 187 -11.01 -27.85 3.40
C ILE A 187 -11.10 -29.37 3.18
N GLU A 188 -11.05 -29.83 1.92
CA GLU A 188 -10.42 -31.10 1.57
C GLU A 188 -9.98 -31.12 0.09
N ASN A 189 -8.72 -31.45 -0.13
CA ASN A 189 -8.16 -31.82 -1.42
C ASN A 189 -8.54 -33.27 -1.73
N ASN A 190 -8.86 -33.60 -2.99
CA ASN A 190 -8.41 -34.87 -3.54
C ASN A 190 -8.28 -34.83 -5.07
N ILE A 191 -7.20 -35.46 -5.48
CA ILE A 191 -6.69 -35.68 -6.83
C ILE A 191 -7.60 -36.67 -7.57
N SER A 192 -7.77 -36.48 -8.87
CA SER A 192 -7.95 -37.62 -9.77
C SER A 192 -7.28 -37.31 -11.11
N GLU A 193 -6.18 -38.01 -11.32
CA GLU A 193 -5.55 -38.25 -12.61
C GLU A 193 -6.46 -39.16 -13.44
N ASN A 194 -6.68 -38.84 -14.72
CA ASN A 194 -6.61 -39.89 -15.74
C ASN A 194 -6.04 -39.36 -17.07
N ASN A 195 -5.21 -40.21 -17.66
CA ASN A 195 -4.45 -40.03 -18.87
C ASN A 195 -5.35 -39.95 -20.11
N THR A 196 -4.88 -39.29 -21.18
CA THR A 196 -4.70 -39.97 -22.49
C THR A 196 -3.68 -39.20 -23.35
N THR A 197 -2.89 -40.00 -24.04
CA THR A 197 -1.63 -39.75 -24.72
C THR A 197 -1.86 -39.86 -26.23
N LEU A 198 -1.23 -38.95 -26.99
CA LEU A 198 -0.69 -39.09 -28.36
C LEU A 198 -1.57 -39.19 -29.62
N LEU A 199 -1.02 -38.49 -30.63
CA LEU A 199 -0.92 -38.76 -32.09
C LEU A 199 -2.03 -38.26 -33.03
N ASP A 200 -1.62 -37.22 -33.76
CA ASP A 200 -1.64 -37.08 -35.22
C ASP A 200 -2.87 -37.53 -36.01
N GLU A 201 -3.52 -36.55 -36.65
CA GLU A 201 -4.03 -36.72 -38.00
C GLU A 201 -3.83 -35.42 -38.80
N GLU A 202 -3.03 -35.54 -39.85
CA GLU A 202 -2.86 -34.57 -40.91
C GLU A 202 -4.19 -34.31 -41.62
N LYS A 203 -4.49 -33.03 -41.89
CA LYS A 203 -5.18 -32.67 -43.13
C LYS A 203 -4.72 -31.32 -43.66
N ASN A 204 -3.84 -31.44 -44.66
CA ASN A 204 -3.50 -30.48 -45.69
C ASN A 204 -4.74 -29.70 -46.22
N THR A 205 -4.64 -28.36 -46.31
CA THR A 205 -5.21 -27.58 -47.42
C THR A 205 -4.45 -26.26 -47.59
N GLN A 206 -3.60 -26.25 -48.61
CA GLN A 206 -3.31 -25.20 -49.59
C GLN A 206 -3.29 -23.72 -49.16
N ILE A 207 -2.09 -23.16 -49.33
CA ILE A 207 -1.80 -21.74 -49.60
C ILE A 207 -2.56 -21.31 -50.87
N GLN A 208 -3.34 -20.25 -50.76
CA GLN A 208 -3.58 -19.31 -51.86
C GLN A 208 -3.29 -17.90 -51.32
N GLU A 209 -2.26 -17.29 -51.91
CA GLU A 209 -2.07 -15.85 -51.89
C GLU A 209 -3.25 -15.22 -52.63
N ASP A 210 -4.05 -14.44 -51.91
CA ASP A 210 -4.83 -13.39 -52.53
C ASP A 210 -4.52 -12.07 -51.84
N THR A 211 -3.99 -11.17 -52.65
CA THR A 211 -3.69 -9.79 -52.32
C THR A 211 -5.01 -9.10 -52.02
N ASN A 212 -5.32 -8.93 -50.73
CA ASN A 212 -6.24 -7.90 -50.31
C ASN A 212 -5.70 -7.24 -49.04
N THR A 213 -5.26 -6.00 -49.24
CA THR A 213 -5.00 -4.99 -48.22
C THR A 213 -6.22 -4.85 -47.31
N LEU A 214 -6.29 -5.64 -46.24
CA LEU A 214 -7.04 -5.27 -45.06
C LEU A 214 -6.22 -4.22 -44.33
N LYS A 215 -6.63 -2.96 -44.49
CA LYS A 215 -6.45 -1.99 -43.43
C LYS A 215 -7.26 -2.50 -42.24
N THR A 216 -6.64 -3.36 -41.44
CA THR A 216 -7.11 -3.68 -40.10
C THR A 216 -7.13 -2.35 -39.37
N ASP A 217 -8.31 -1.91 -38.92
CA ASP A 217 -8.41 -0.84 -37.95
C ASP A 217 -7.54 -1.24 -36.75
N SER A 218 -6.36 -0.65 -36.69
CA SER A 218 -5.39 -0.90 -35.63
C SER A 218 -6.08 -0.63 -34.29
N LEU A 219 -6.10 -1.64 -33.42
CA LEU A 219 -6.66 -1.47 -32.08
C LEU A 219 -5.96 -0.29 -31.41
N LYS A 220 -6.74 0.60 -30.77
CA LYS A 220 -6.18 1.77 -30.07
C LYS A 220 -5.54 1.41 -28.72
N GLU A 221 -5.64 0.15 -28.32
CA GLU A 221 -5.16 -0.35 -27.04
C GLU A 221 -4.48 -1.70 -27.23
N ALA A 222 -3.37 -1.91 -26.50
CA ALA A 222 -2.80 -3.24 -26.30
C ALA A 222 -3.51 -3.92 -25.13
N HIS A 223 -3.89 -5.18 -25.32
CA HIS A 223 -4.58 -5.98 -24.32
C HIS A 223 -3.61 -6.94 -23.62
N PHE A 224 -3.71 -7.04 -22.29
CA PHE A 224 -2.86 -7.88 -21.47
C PHE A 224 -3.70 -8.80 -20.61
N LYS A 225 -3.37 -10.10 -20.63
CA LYS A 225 -3.94 -11.10 -19.73
C LYS A 225 -2.96 -11.46 -18.64
N THR A 226 -3.45 -11.59 -17.41
CA THR A 226 -2.65 -12.03 -16.26
C THR A 226 -3.48 -12.93 -15.36
N SER A 227 -2.89 -14.03 -14.89
CA SER A 227 -3.53 -14.92 -13.92
C SER A 227 -3.27 -14.52 -12.47
N THR A 228 -2.36 -13.56 -12.23
CA THR A 228 -1.93 -13.14 -10.90
C THR A 228 -1.77 -11.63 -10.80
N LYS A 229 -1.58 -11.14 -9.57
CA LYS A 229 -1.31 -9.73 -9.28
C LYS A 229 0.02 -9.30 -9.91
N ILE A 230 -0.01 -8.32 -10.81
CA ILE A 230 1.17 -7.81 -11.51
C ILE A 230 1.32 -6.31 -11.29
N TRP A 231 2.51 -5.91 -10.84
CA TRP A 231 2.91 -4.51 -10.80
C TRP A 231 3.34 -4.06 -12.21
N ILE A 232 2.88 -2.87 -12.61
CA ILE A 232 3.09 -2.29 -13.94
C ILE A 232 3.63 -0.87 -13.75
N GLY A 233 4.71 -0.58 -14.44
CA GLY A 233 5.32 0.74 -14.53
C GLY A 233 5.21 1.29 -15.95
N LEU A 234 4.77 2.55 -16.09
CA LEU A 234 4.78 3.30 -17.34
C LEU A 234 5.74 4.50 -17.26
N ILE A 235 6.49 4.74 -18.33
CA ILE A 235 7.31 5.95 -18.51
C ILE A 235 6.91 6.62 -19.81
N ASP A 236 6.34 7.82 -19.72
CA ASP A 236 6.02 8.62 -20.91
C ASP A 236 7.33 9.09 -21.59
N LEU A 237 7.48 8.85 -22.90
CA LEU A 237 8.73 9.15 -23.60
C LEU A 237 8.98 10.66 -23.82
N LYS A 238 7.93 11.49 -23.78
CA LYS A 238 8.02 12.94 -23.97
C LYS A 238 8.40 13.65 -22.68
N SER A 239 7.69 13.33 -21.59
CA SER A 239 7.85 13.96 -20.28
C SER A 239 8.80 13.21 -19.34
N LEU A 240 9.11 11.93 -19.64
CA LEU A 240 9.86 11.01 -18.76
C LEU A 240 9.23 10.81 -17.38
N LYS A 241 7.94 11.15 -17.25
CA LYS A 241 7.21 10.97 -16.00
C LYS A 241 6.93 9.48 -15.80
N LYS A 242 7.32 8.97 -14.63
CA LYS A 242 7.05 7.59 -14.20
C LYS A 242 5.70 7.52 -13.51
N THR A 243 4.92 6.50 -13.82
CA THR A 243 3.70 6.12 -13.09
C THR A 243 3.70 4.62 -12.88
N SER A 244 3.06 4.15 -11.82
CA SER A 244 2.95 2.72 -11.57
C SER A 244 1.65 2.38 -10.87
N PHE A 245 1.15 1.17 -11.15
CA PHE A 245 -0.06 0.63 -10.52
C PHE A 245 0.02 -0.89 -10.52
N VAL A 246 -0.94 -1.53 -9.86
CA VAL A 246 -1.02 -2.97 -9.75
C VAL A 246 -2.35 -3.44 -10.34
N LYS A 247 -2.33 -4.51 -11.13
CA LYS A 247 -3.52 -5.14 -11.72
C LYS A 247 -3.61 -6.60 -11.29
N GLU A 248 -4.82 -7.04 -10.99
CA GLU A 248 -5.13 -8.42 -10.58
C GLU A 248 -5.96 -9.17 -11.64
N LYS A 249 -6.39 -8.45 -12.68
CA LYS A 249 -7.18 -8.95 -13.81
C LYS A 249 -6.58 -8.42 -15.10
N ASP A 250 -7.07 -8.94 -16.22
CA ASP A 250 -6.79 -8.45 -17.56
C ASP A 250 -6.92 -6.92 -17.64
N PHE A 251 -6.04 -6.29 -18.39
CA PHE A 251 -5.94 -4.84 -18.48
C PHE A 251 -5.50 -4.38 -19.86
N ASN A 252 -5.87 -3.15 -20.18
CA ASN A 252 -5.51 -2.51 -21.45
C ASN A 252 -4.58 -1.33 -21.22
N ILE A 253 -3.75 -1.06 -22.22
CA ILE A 253 -2.91 0.14 -22.27
C ILE A 253 -3.13 0.81 -23.63
N SER A 254 -3.51 2.09 -23.62
CA SER A 254 -3.66 2.89 -24.85
C SER A 254 -2.33 3.01 -25.61
N LEU A 255 -2.42 2.88 -26.93
CA LEU A 255 -1.32 3.01 -27.88
C LEU A 255 -1.13 4.45 -28.38
N ASP A 256 -1.95 5.40 -27.92
CA ASP A 256 -1.93 6.81 -28.36
C ASP A 256 -0.72 7.58 -27.82
N LYS A 257 -0.07 7.05 -26.78
CA LYS A 257 1.07 7.69 -26.12
C LYS A 257 2.32 6.88 -26.32
N ASP A 258 3.36 7.55 -26.80
CA ASP A 258 4.71 6.99 -26.83
C ASP A 258 5.20 6.81 -25.39
N GLN A 259 5.35 5.56 -24.96
CA GLN A 259 5.70 5.23 -23.58
C GLN A 259 6.41 3.89 -23.47
N LEU A 260 7.25 3.76 -22.44
CA LEU A 260 7.84 2.50 -22.04
C LEU A 260 6.96 1.84 -20.99
N ILE A 261 6.87 0.52 -21.05
CA ILE A 261 6.18 -0.30 -20.06
C ILE A 261 7.21 -1.24 -19.42
N LEU A 262 7.17 -1.36 -18.10
CA LEU A 262 7.86 -2.40 -17.34
C LEU A 262 6.84 -3.17 -16.51
N THR A 263 6.91 -4.51 -16.55
CA THR A 263 6.06 -5.36 -15.72
C THR A 263 6.88 -6.07 -14.65
N GLY A 264 6.22 -6.44 -13.56
CA GLY A 264 6.80 -7.32 -12.53
C GLY A 264 7.08 -8.73 -13.05
N ALA A 265 7.52 -9.60 -12.14
CA ALA A 265 7.97 -10.96 -12.43
C ALA A 265 6.86 -11.98 -12.76
N ALA A 266 5.59 -11.56 -12.80
CA ALA A 266 4.47 -12.45 -13.05
C ALA A 266 4.38 -12.87 -14.53
N ALA A 267 3.76 -14.02 -14.78
CA ALA A 267 3.40 -14.44 -16.13
C ALA A 267 2.33 -13.50 -16.71
N LEU A 268 2.45 -13.19 -17.99
CA LEU A 268 1.47 -12.37 -18.70
C LEU A 268 1.40 -12.78 -20.16
N THR A 269 0.25 -12.54 -20.78
CA THR A 269 0.08 -12.65 -22.22
C THR A 269 -0.26 -11.28 -22.78
N MET A 270 0.47 -10.84 -23.80
CA MET A 270 0.23 -9.58 -24.50
C MET A 270 -0.41 -9.87 -25.86
N PHE A 271 -1.42 -9.07 -26.23
CA PHE A 271 -1.99 -9.01 -27.57
C PHE A 271 -1.60 -7.66 -28.17
N ASP A 272 -0.95 -7.69 -29.33
CA ASP A 272 -0.51 -6.47 -30.00
C ASP A 272 -1.66 -5.74 -30.73
N GLN A 273 -1.33 -4.66 -31.45
CA GLN A 273 -2.31 -3.87 -32.22
C GLN A 273 -3.01 -4.66 -33.35
N GLU A 274 -2.45 -5.82 -33.74
CA GLU A 274 -2.99 -6.75 -34.74
C GLU A 274 -3.64 -7.99 -34.06
N ASN A 275 -3.84 -7.95 -32.74
CA ASN A 275 -4.37 -9.04 -31.92
C ASN A 275 -3.52 -10.33 -31.95
N LYS A 276 -2.23 -10.21 -32.25
CA LYS A 276 -1.30 -11.34 -32.21
C LYS A 276 -0.87 -11.60 -30.77
N GLU A 277 -0.99 -12.86 -30.37
CA GLU A 277 -0.67 -13.31 -29.02
C GLU A 277 0.84 -13.51 -28.81
N GLN A 278 1.37 -12.97 -27.71
CA GLN A 278 2.71 -13.24 -27.20
C GLN A 278 2.64 -13.62 -25.72
N LYS A 279 3.08 -14.84 -25.40
CA LYS A 279 3.08 -15.37 -24.03
C LYS A 279 4.42 -15.14 -23.36
N PHE A 280 4.38 -14.69 -22.12
CA PHE A 280 5.56 -14.41 -21.31
C PHE A 280 5.46 -15.17 -19.98
N PRO A 281 6.38 -16.10 -19.69
CA PRO A 281 6.34 -16.88 -18.45
C PRO A 281 6.77 -16.05 -17.24
N VAL A 282 6.45 -16.58 -16.05
CA VAL A 282 6.95 -16.08 -14.76
C VAL A 282 8.48 -15.99 -14.80
N GLY A 283 9.05 -14.98 -14.15
CA GLY A 283 10.50 -14.82 -14.03
C GLY A 283 10.91 -13.36 -14.18
N ILE A 284 11.75 -13.06 -15.17
CA ILE A 284 12.28 -11.70 -15.34
C ILE A 284 11.19 -10.66 -15.67
N SER A 285 11.35 -9.42 -15.23
CA SER A 285 10.50 -8.31 -15.65
C SER A 285 10.47 -8.16 -17.17
N LYS A 286 9.27 -7.99 -17.73
CA LYS A 286 9.07 -7.81 -19.17
C LYS A 286 8.99 -6.32 -19.48
N ARG A 287 9.48 -5.94 -20.67
CA ARG A 287 9.62 -4.54 -21.08
C ARG A 287 9.01 -4.36 -22.46
N PHE A 288 8.25 -3.30 -22.63
CA PHE A 288 7.61 -2.98 -23.90
C PHE A 288 7.83 -1.52 -24.27
N LEU A 289 7.86 -1.24 -25.56
CA LEU A 289 7.83 0.09 -26.15
C LEU A 289 6.52 0.24 -26.89
N ILE A 290 5.75 1.27 -26.52
CA ILE A 290 4.70 1.82 -27.35
C ILE A 290 5.28 3.01 -28.10
N LYS A 291 5.26 2.96 -29.42
CA LYS A 291 5.67 4.07 -30.27
C LYS A 291 4.90 4.06 -31.58
N ASP A 292 4.42 5.22 -32.01
CA ASP A 292 3.72 5.38 -33.30
C ASP A 292 2.52 4.41 -33.43
N GLY A 293 1.79 4.20 -32.32
CA GLY A 293 0.62 3.30 -32.29
C GLY A 293 0.93 1.80 -32.29
N LYS A 294 2.20 1.41 -32.13
CA LYS A 294 2.63 0.00 -32.11
C LYS A 294 3.25 -0.38 -30.79
N ILE A 295 2.93 -1.58 -30.31
CA ILE A 295 3.57 -2.16 -29.13
C ILE A 295 4.60 -3.21 -29.54
N THR A 296 5.79 -3.13 -28.95
CA THR A 296 6.88 -4.07 -29.19
C THR A 296 7.54 -4.48 -27.88
N SER A 297 7.89 -5.76 -27.74
CA SER A 297 8.73 -6.22 -26.63
C SER A 297 10.17 -5.79 -26.87
N ILE A 298 10.83 -5.25 -25.84
CA ILE A 298 12.20 -4.72 -25.92
C ILE A 298 13.11 -5.31 -24.86
N SER A 299 14.41 -5.27 -25.10
CA SER A 299 15.41 -5.76 -24.14
C SER A 299 15.59 -4.81 -22.95
N ALA A 300 16.25 -5.30 -21.88
CA ALA A 300 16.62 -4.46 -20.74
C ALA A 300 17.55 -3.31 -21.13
N ALA A 301 18.56 -3.59 -21.98
CA ALA A 301 19.49 -2.59 -22.46
C ALA A 301 18.80 -1.51 -23.31
N GLU A 302 17.86 -1.92 -24.17
CA GLU A 302 17.09 -1.00 -25.00
C GLU A 302 16.15 -0.11 -24.17
N PHE A 303 15.49 -0.68 -23.15
CA PHE A 303 14.69 0.09 -22.21
C PHE A 303 15.51 1.16 -21.49
N VAL A 304 16.69 0.80 -20.98
CA VAL A 304 17.59 1.75 -20.30
C VAL A 304 18.06 2.83 -21.28
N LYS A 305 18.40 2.47 -22.52
CA LYS A 305 18.77 3.43 -23.57
C LYS A 305 17.64 4.43 -23.85
N LEU A 306 16.41 3.95 -24.00
CA LEU A 306 15.22 4.79 -24.24
C LEU A 306 14.85 5.65 -23.02
N ASN A 307 15.13 5.16 -21.81
CA ASN A 307 14.97 5.90 -20.56
C ASN A 307 16.20 6.76 -20.20
N LYS A 308 16.97 7.20 -21.19
CA LYS A 308 18.16 8.08 -21.04
C LYS A 308 19.21 7.54 -20.08
N GLY A 309 19.50 6.24 -20.14
CA GLY A 309 20.50 5.57 -19.31
C GLY A 309 20.02 5.27 -17.88
N LYS A 310 18.76 5.54 -17.56
CA LYS A 310 18.20 5.26 -16.23
C LYS A 310 17.50 3.91 -16.23
N GLU A 311 17.68 3.19 -15.13
CA GLU A 311 16.80 2.07 -14.80
C GLU A 311 15.41 2.58 -14.39
N TRP A 312 14.52 1.63 -14.08
CA TRP A 312 13.19 1.92 -13.57
C TRP A 312 13.20 2.84 -12.35
#